data_AF-A0A3E3K011-F1
#
_entry.id   AF-A0A3E3K011-F1
#
_cell.length_a   1.000
_cell.length_b   1.000
_cell.length_c   1.000
_cell.angle_alpha   90.00
_cell.angle_beta   90.00
_cell.angle_gamma   90.00
#
_symmetry.space_group_name_H-M   'P 1'
#
loop_
_entity.id
_entity.type
_entity.pdbx_description
1 polymer ?
#
loop_
_entity_poly.entity_id
_entity_poly.type
_entity_poly.pdbx_seq_one_letter_code
_entity_poly.pdbx_strand_id
1 'polypeptide(L)' 'MQWVIRDVSLGSNIQNIRLRSGLTQDQLIAKMQIKGSNMSRSTLANIEAGRRNIKVYDLKLIKEILDVPYECFFES' A
#
# COMPACT_ATOMS: atom_id res chain seq x y z
N MET A 1 -2.44 6.12 18.99
CA MET A 1 -2.71 5.95 17.55
C MET A 1 -3.81 6.92 17.16
N GLN A 2 -3.57 7.75 16.15
CA GLN A 2 -4.58 8.64 15.58
C GLN A 2 -5.22 7.94 14.39
N TRP A 3 -6.55 7.99 14.30
CA TRP A 3 -7.30 7.35 13.23
C TRP A 3 -7.48 8.32 12.07
N VAL A 4 -7.16 7.86 10.86
CA VAL A 4 -7.63 8.51 9.63
C VAL A 4 -8.91 7.79 9.25
N ILE A 5 -10.05 8.46 9.39
CA ILE A 5 -11.33 7.98 8.88
C ILE A 5 -11.23 8.02 7.36
N ARG A 6 -11.62 6.93 6.70
CA ARG A 6 -11.52 6.79 5.25
C ARG A 6 -12.93 6.63 4.69
N ASP A 7 -13.27 7.47 3.72
CA ASP A 7 -14.52 7.36 2.97
C ASP A 7 -14.38 6.41 1.77
N VAL A 8 -13.15 6.01 1.44
CA VAL A 8 -12.78 5.17 0.28
C VAL A 8 -11.89 3.99 0.68
N SER A 9 -11.95 2.91 -0.12
CA SER A 9 -11.16 1.70 0.14
C SER A 9 -9.69 1.87 -0.28
N LEU A 10 -8.89 2.42 0.64
CA LEU A 10 -7.44 2.58 0.47
C LEU A 10 -6.74 1.27 0.06
N GLY A 11 -7.15 0.15 0.65
CA GLY A 11 -6.60 -1.17 0.35
C GLY A 11 -6.82 -1.58 -1.10
N SER A 12 -8.05 -1.42 -1.59
CA SER A 12 -8.42 -1.73 -2.97
C SER A 12 -7.67 -0.83 -3.96
N ASN A 13 -7.50 0.45 -3.63
CA ASN A 13 -6.75 1.38 -4.48
C ASN A 13 -5.27 0.99 -4.56
N ILE A 14 -4.63 0.66 -3.43
CA ILE A 14 -3.24 0.15 -3.42
C ILE A 14 -3.12 -1.11 -4.27
N GLN A 15 -4.08 -2.04 -4.16
CA GLN A 15 -4.09 -3.25 -4.96
C GLN A 15 -4.18 -2.93 -6.46
N ASN A 16 -5.10 -2.03 -6.85
CA ASN A 16 -5.29 -1.63 -8.23
C ASN A 16 -4.04 -0.99 -8.82
N ILE A 17 -3.40 -0.07 -8.09
CA ILE A 17 -2.15 0.56 -8.52
C ILE A 17 -1.05 -0.50 -8.66
N ARG A 18 -0.89 -1.39 -7.68
CA ARG A 18 0.11 -2.47 -7.74
C ARG A 18 -0.08 -3.35 -8.98
N LEU A 19 -1.33 -3.71 -9.30
CA LEU A 19 -1.66 -4.51 -10.48
C LEU A 19 -1.36 -3.75 -11.77
N ARG A 20 -1.66 -2.45 -11.85
CA ARG A 20 -1.31 -1.59 -13.00
C ARG A 20 0.21 -1.49 -13.21
N SER A 21 0.99 -1.50 -12.13
CA SER A 21 2.47 -1.55 -12.19
C SER A 21 3.03 -2.95 -12.49
N GLY A 22 2.18 -3.98 -12.65
CA GLY A 22 2.61 -5.35 -12.98
C GLY A 22 3.35 -6.08 -11.86
N LEU A 23 3.26 -5.60 -10.61
CA LEU A 23 3.99 -6.19 -9.47
C LEU A 23 3.12 -7.18 -8.70
N THR A 24 3.74 -8.29 -8.27
CA THR A 24 3.14 -9.18 -7.27
C THR A 24 3.28 -8.59 -5.86
N GLN A 25 2.50 -9.12 -4.90
CA GLN A 25 2.63 -8.71 -3.49
C GLN A 25 4.05 -8.94 -2.96
N ASP A 26 4.67 -10.07 -3.31
CA ASP A 26 6.04 -10.40 -2.88
C ASP A 26 7.07 -9.45 -3.50
N GLN A 27 6.92 -9.09 -4.78
CA GLN A 27 7.82 -8.15 -5.44
C GLN A 27 7.74 -6.74 -4.85
N LEU A 28 6.53 -6.25 -4.55
CA LEU A 28 6.36 -4.96 -3.88
C LEU A 28 7.00 -4.99 -2.48
N ILE A 29 6.78 -6.06 -1.72
CA ILE A 29 7.35 -6.21 -0.37
C ILE A 29 8.86 -6.29 -0.39
N ALA A 30 9.46 -7.03 -1.32
CA ALA A 30 10.91 -7.07 -1.47
C ALA A 30 11.49 -5.67 -1.70
N LYS A 31 10.86 -4.86 -2.56
CA LYS A 31 11.25 -3.45 -2.79
C LYS A 31 11.06 -2.58 -1.54
N MET A 32 9.98 -2.78 -0.80
CA MET A 32 9.70 -2.06 0.46
C MET A 32 10.74 -2.40 1.54
N GLN A 33 11.14 -3.66 1.65
CA GLN A 33 12.14 -4.13 2.62
C GLN A 33 13.52 -3.53 2.35
N ILE A 34 13.92 -3.43 1.07
CA ILE A 34 15.17 -2.75 0.67
C ILE A 34 15.16 -1.27 1.10
N LYS A 35 13.99 -0.62 1.11
CA LYS A 35 13.80 0.75 1.61
C LYS A 35 13.51 0.85 3.12
N GLY A 36 13.67 -0.24 3.87
CA GLY A 36 13.58 -0.25 5.34
C GLY A 36 12.19 -0.50 5.92
N SER A 37 11.22 -1.00 5.15
CA SER A 37 9.96 -1.51 5.71
C SER A 37 10.13 -2.91 6.30
N ASN A 38 9.53 -3.15 7.47
CA ASN A 38 9.44 -4.49 8.07
C ASN A 38 8.10 -5.19 7.75
N MET A 39 7.39 -4.72 6.71
CA MET A 39 6.10 -5.29 6.31
C MET A 39 6.29 -6.69 5.69
N SER A 40 5.40 -7.62 6.04
CA SER A 40 5.32 -8.94 5.40
C SER A 40 4.31 -8.96 4.25
N ARG A 41 4.42 -9.94 3.35
CA ARG A 41 3.43 -10.20 2.30
C ARG A 41 2.01 -10.39 2.85
N SER A 42 1.85 -11.14 3.93
CA SER A 42 0.54 -11.33 4.59
C SER A 42 -0.03 -10.03 5.16
N THR A 43 0.84 -9.12 5.61
CA THR A 43 0.43 -7.79 6.08
C THR A 43 -0.12 -6.96 4.91
N LEU A 44 0.58 -6.94 3.78
CA LEU A 44 0.11 -6.27 2.57
C LEU A 44 -1.22 -6.85 2.08
N ALA A 45 -1.36 -8.17 2.06
CA ALA A 45 -2.61 -8.83 1.66
C ALA A 45 -3.80 -8.43 2.54
N ASN A 46 -3.60 -8.30 3.86
CA ASN A 46 -4.64 -7.85 4.78
C ASN A 46 -4.96 -6.35 4.61
N ILE A 47 -3.97 -5.53 4.24
CA ILE A 47 -4.19 -4.11 3.91
C ILE A 47 -5.01 -4.00 2.63
N GLU A 48 -4.62 -4.71 1.57
CA GLU A 48 -5.33 -4.73 0.28
C GLU A 48 -6.78 -5.22 0.43
N ALA A 49 -7.02 -6.20 1.30
CA ALA A 49 -8.35 -6.70 1.62
C ALA A 49 -9.16 -5.80 2.60
N GLY A 50 -8.63 -4.63 3.00
CA GLY A 50 -9.30 -3.70 3.93
C GLY A 50 -9.38 -4.18 5.38
N ARG A 51 -8.73 -5.29 5.72
CA ARG A 51 -8.75 -5.91 7.07
C ARG A 51 -7.76 -5.27 8.03
N ARG A 52 -6.81 -4.48 7.52
CA ARG A 52 -5.75 -3.86 8.32
C ARG A 52 -5.44 -2.45 7.84
N ASN A 53 -5.13 -1.56 8.78
CA ASN A 53 -4.59 -0.24 8.49
C ASN A 53 -3.13 -0.29 8.03
N ILE A 54 -2.77 0.62 7.13
CA ILE A 54 -1.39 0.85 6.71
C ILE A 54 -0.73 1.94 7.58
N LYS A 55 0.58 1.81 7.83
CA LYS A 55 1.36 2.88 8.48
C LYS A 55 1.68 3.97 7.45
N VAL A 56 1.73 5.22 7.89
CA VAL A 56 2.04 6.36 7.00
C VAL A 56 3.40 6.21 6.32
N TYR A 57 4.41 5.70 7.03
CA TYR A 57 5.73 5.41 6.45
C TYR A 57 5.65 4.39 5.31
N ASP A 58 4.90 3.30 5.49
CA ASP A 58 4.73 2.28 4.46
C ASP A 58 3.95 2.83 3.26
N LEU A 59 2.95 3.68 3.48
CA LEU A 59 2.21 4.36 2.41
C LEU A 59 3.14 5.25 1.56
N LYS A 60 4.04 6.00 2.21
CA LYS A 60 5.08 6.79 1.53
C LYS A 60 6.01 5.89 0.70
N LEU A 61 6.42 4.74 1.22
CA LEU A 61 7.25 3.80 0.47
C LEU A 61 6.55 3.24 -0.76
N ILE A 62 5.27 2.86 -0.65
CA ILE A 62 4.46 2.39 -1.78
C ILE A 62 4.38 3.49 -2.86
N LYS A 63 4.14 4.74 -2.45
CA LYS A 63 4.15 5.91 -3.34
C LYS A 63 5.45 5.99 -4.15
N GLU A 64 6.59 5.89 -3.46
CA GLU A 64 7.91 5.99 -4.11
C GLU A 64 8.23 4.79 -5.00
N ILE A 65 7.80 3.60 -4.63
CA ILE A 65 8.10 2.36 -5.39
C ILE A 65 7.24 2.24 -6.64
N LEU A 66 5.96 2.61 -6.54
CA LEU A 66 5.01 2.54 -7.65
C LEU A 66 5.02 3.81 -8.51
N ASP A 67 5.74 4.85 -8.06
CA ASP A 67 5.87 6.16 -8.71
C ASP A 67 4.53 6.77 -9.12
N VAL A 68 3.63 6.87 -8.13
CA VAL A 68 2.27 7.42 -8.31
C VAL A 68 2.03 8.64 -7.43
N PRO A 69 1.11 9.55 -7.80
CA PRO A 69 0.65 10.61 -6.91
C PRO A 69 -0.16 10.02 -5.72
N TYR A 70 -0.25 10.74 -4.60
CA TYR A 70 -0.98 10.25 -3.41
C TYR A 70 -2.48 10.14 -3.65
N GLU A 71 -2.99 10.96 -4.55
CA GLU A 71 -4.38 11.06 -5.00
C GLU A 71 -4.91 9.70 -5.47
N CYS A 72 -4.08 8.90 -6.15
CA CYS A 72 -4.46 7.56 -6.61
C CYS A 72 -4.84 6.62 -5.46
N PHE A 73 -4.33 6.84 -4.25
CA PHE A 73 -4.71 6.03 -3.08
C PHE A 73 -6.12 6.37 -2.56
N PHE A 74 -6.65 7.54 -2.90
CA PHE A 74 -7.91 8.07 -2.38
C PHE A 74 -8.98 8.24 -3.47
N GLU A 75 -8.78 7.63 -4.64
CA GLU A 75 -9.81 7.59 -5.69
C GLU A 75 -11.09 6.89 -5.18
N SER A 76 -12.24 7.42 -5.59
CA SER A 76 -13.59 6.96 -5.21
C SER A 76 -14.12 5.89 -6.15
#